data_AF-C7XBT5-F1
#
_entry.id   AF-C7XBT5-F1
#
_cell.length_a   1.000
_cell.length_b   1.000
_cell.length_c   1.000
_cell.angle_alpha   90.00
_cell.angle_beta   90.00
_cell.angle_gamma   90.00
#
_symmetry.space_group_name_H-M   'P 1'
#
loop_
_entity.id
_entity.type
_entity.pdbx_description
1 polymer ?
#
loop_
_entity_poly.entity_id
_entity_poly.type
_entity_poly.pdbx_seq_one_letter_code
_entity_poly.pdbx_strand_id
1 'polypeptide(L)'
;MRKTILTTAPLVALLLLSCAQKPSTQKPDITYMPQPPFNPPTYVCYKAPAPIKIDGKLSPGEWDAIPWTNDFVDIEGDKRPAPHFQTRAKMTYDDNGMYFAVLMEEPHVWATITEHDAVIFHDNDFEIFLNPTNDTHNYLEYEVNALGTEWDLFLTRPYRDNPQVLNNWEFAGMKSAVYVDGTLNNPKDTDKSWSVEVFIPWTSVFQMDRGKEKPEIGEQIRVNFSRVEWTTDVKDGKYVKVPIQGEDKIREYNWVWAPTGVINIHMPEYWGYVQISDKIAGEGETPFVKHPSEETKWILRNLYYRQNEFAATFGHYADNINDLKANELCPQEIANQLEIHTTPSMYEISLPAPDGTVWNIRQDGLVWPKKK
;
A
#
# COMPACT_ATOMS: atom_id res chain seq x y z
N MET A 1 -37.30 -91.23 11.82
CA MET A 1 -36.20 -90.25 11.70
C MET A 1 -36.75 -88.95 11.15
N ARG A 2 -36.57 -87.86 11.90
CA ARG A 2 -36.98 -86.48 11.56
C ARG A 2 -36.13 -85.90 10.42
N LYS A 3 -36.75 -85.08 9.55
CA LYS A 3 -36.23 -83.83 8.92
C LYS A 3 -37.27 -83.37 7.88
N THR A 4 -38.25 -82.57 8.27
CA THR A 4 -38.32 -81.08 8.23
C THR A 4 -38.25 -80.50 6.81
N ILE A 5 -39.43 -80.09 6.31
CA ILE A 5 -39.65 -79.29 5.10
C ILE A 5 -39.41 -77.82 5.47
N LEU A 6 -38.52 -77.12 4.76
CA LEU A 6 -38.39 -75.65 4.87
C LEU A 6 -39.11 -74.98 3.70
N THR A 7 -40.19 -74.28 4.03
CA THR A 7 -40.91 -73.32 3.18
C THR A 7 -40.18 -71.97 3.20
N THR A 8 -39.78 -71.46 2.05
CA THR A 8 -39.25 -70.10 1.88
C THR A 8 -40.38 -69.11 1.64
N ALA A 9 -40.55 -68.15 2.56
CA ALA A 9 -41.44 -66.99 2.38
C ALA A 9 -40.64 -65.78 1.85
N PRO A 10 -41.21 -64.91 1.00
CA PRO A 10 -40.53 -63.71 0.54
C PRO A 10 -40.68 -62.59 1.58
N LEU A 11 -39.56 -61.99 1.98
CA LEU A 11 -39.52 -60.83 2.86
C LEU A 11 -39.75 -59.56 1.99
N VAL A 12 -40.92 -58.95 2.12
CA VAL A 12 -41.19 -57.62 1.53
C VAL A 12 -40.58 -56.57 2.46
N ALA A 13 -39.48 -55.96 2.05
CA ALA A 13 -38.89 -54.83 2.74
C ALA A 13 -39.62 -53.54 2.30
N LEU A 14 -40.42 -52.96 3.19
CA LEU A 14 -40.97 -51.61 3.03
C LEU A 14 -39.84 -50.59 3.21
N LEU A 15 -39.40 -49.96 2.12
CA LEU A 15 -38.55 -48.77 2.15
C LEU A 15 -39.37 -47.58 2.63
N LEU A 16 -39.24 -47.24 3.92
CA LEU A 16 -39.68 -45.96 4.44
C LEU A 16 -38.76 -44.88 3.86
N LEU A 17 -39.26 -44.10 2.90
CA LEU A 17 -38.64 -42.84 2.50
C LEU A 17 -38.68 -41.92 3.72
N SER A 18 -37.55 -41.82 4.42
CA SER A 18 -37.29 -40.75 5.37
C SER A 18 -37.23 -39.46 4.55
N CYS A 19 -38.16 -38.55 4.81
CA CYS A 19 -38.07 -37.16 4.35
C CYS A 19 -36.83 -36.56 5.03
N ALA A 20 -35.69 -36.54 4.33
CA ALA A 20 -34.55 -35.74 4.74
C ALA A 20 -35.02 -34.27 4.80
N GLN A 21 -35.16 -33.74 6.01
CA GLN A 21 -35.31 -32.31 6.21
C GLN A 21 -34.15 -31.62 5.49
N LYS A 22 -34.44 -30.68 4.59
CA LYS A 22 -33.41 -29.76 4.08
C LYS A 22 -32.66 -29.21 5.28
N PRO A 23 -31.32 -29.25 5.33
CA PRO A 23 -30.58 -28.59 6.38
C PRO A 23 -31.05 -27.15 6.42
N SER A 24 -31.59 -26.73 7.57
CA SER A 24 -31.85 -25.34 7.86
C SER A 24 -30.54 -24.61 7.61
N THR A 25 -30.48 -23.79 6.58
CA THR A 25 -29.34 -22.91 6.30
C THR A 25 -29.28 -21.92 7.45
N GLN A 26 -28.59 -22.30 8.51
CA GLN A 26 -28.24 -21.41 9.60
C GLN A 26 -27.50 -20.23 8.94
N LYS A 27 -27.96 -19.01 9.20
CA LYS A 27 -27.31 -17.83 8.64
C LYS A 27 -25.80 -17.90 8.93
N PRO A 28 -24.93 -17.58 7.97
CA PRO A 28 -23.50 -17.53 8.23
C PRO A 28 -23.26 -16.57 9.40
N ASP A 29 -22.62 -17.05 10.46
CA ASP A 29 -22.18 -16.20 11.56
C ASP A 29 -20.66 -16.21 11.61
N ILE A 30 -20.08 -15.07 11.27
CA ILE A 30 -18.64 -14.82 11.19
C ILE A 30 -18.35 -13.47 11.85
N THR A 31 -17.30 -13.42 12.67
CA THR A 31 -16.79 -12.17 13.23
C THR A 31 -15.64 -11.70 12.36
N TYR A 32 -15.78 -10.54 11.74
CA TYR A 32 -14.76 -9.97 10.86
C TYR A 32 -13.66 -9.28 11.65
N MET A 33 -12.43 -9.40 11.18
CA MET A 33 -11.28 -8.74 11.77
C MET A 33 -11.35 -7.23 11.53
N PRO A 34 -11.17 -6.40 12.58
CA PRO A 34 -11.12 -4.96 12.41
C PRO A 34 -9.88 -4.58 11.59
N GLN A 35 -10.06 -3.65 10.67
CA GLN A 35 -8.96 -3.09 9.90
C GLN A 35 -8.24 -2.00 10.70
N PRO A 36 -6.93 -1.79 10.48
CA PRO A 36 -6.23 -0.62 11.01
C PRO A 36 -6.98 0.69 10.71
N PRO A 37 -6.92 1.69 11.61
CA PRO A 37 -7.61 2.97 11.41
C PRO A 37 -7.23 3.62 10.07
N PHE A 38 -8.23 4.10 9.34
CA PHE A 38 -8.02 4.83 8.09
C PHE A 38 -7.65 6.27 8.38
N ASN A 39 -6.34 6.55 8.39
CA ASN A 39 -5.78 7.87 8.65
C ASN A 39 -4.57 8.16 7.76
N PRO A 40 -4.71 8.11 6.42
CA PRO A 40 -3.63 8.45 5.51
C PRO A 40 -3.21 9.91 5.69
N PRO A 41 -1.90 10.23 5.74
CA PRO A 41 -1.43 11.60 5.79
C PRO A 41 -1.74 12.32 4.47
N THR A 42 -1.72 13.65 4.51
CA THR A 42 -1.97 14.49 3.34
C THR A 42 -0.80 15.41 3.07
N TYR A 43 -0.58 15.74 1.80
CA TYR A 43 0.46 16.64 1.35
C TYR A 43 -0.04 17.47 0.16
N VAL A 44 0.39 18.72 0.08
CA VAL A 44 0.13 19.59 -1.08
C VAL A 44 1.43 19.75 -1.84
N CYS A 45 1.48 19.22 -3.06
CA CYS A 45 2.62 19.26 -3.95
C CYS A 45 2.59 20.55 -4.77
N TYR A 46 3.50 21.46 -4.45
CA TYR A 46 3.66 22.75 -5.13
C TYR A 46 4.60 22.62 -6.33
N LYS A 47 4.48 23.55 -7.27
CA LYS A 47 5.48 23.69 -8.35
C LYS A 47 6.83 24.08 -7.78
N ALA A 48 7.89 23.53 -8.36
CA ALA A 48 9.26 23.85 -7.97
C ALA A 48 9.51 25.35 -8.19
N PRO A 49 10.13 26.06 -7.21
CA PRO A 49 10.40 27.49 -7.33
C PRO A 49 11.56 27.81 -8.29
N ALA A 50 12.39 26.81 -8.59
CA ALA A 50 13.48 26.86 -9.53
C ALA A 50 13.75 25.44 -10.08
N PRO A 51 14.52 25.29 -11.18
CA PRO A 51 14.97 23.98 -11.63
C PRO A 51 15.73 23.25 -10.52
N ILE A 52 15.39 21.98 -10.29
CA ILE A 52 16.04 21.13 -9.30
C ILE A 52 17.13 20.32 -9.98
N LYS A 53 18.33 20.34 -9.40
CA LYS A 53 19.43 19.51 -9.84
C LYS A 53 19.45 18.23 -8.99
N ILE A 54 19.35 17.08 -9.65
CA ILE A 54 19.47 15.78 -8.99
C ILE A 54 20.95 15.49 -8.76
N ASP A 55 21.45 15.83 -7.58
CA ASP A 55 22.82 15.52 -7.12
C ASP A 55 22.90 14.92 -5.70
N GLY A 56 21.73 14.60 -5.14
CA GLY A 56 21.54 13.92 -3.86
C GLY A 56 21.56 14.89 -2.69
N LYS A 57 21.86 16.18 -2.91
CA LYS A 57 22.01 17.17 -1.85
C LYS A 57 20.82 18.11 -1.83
N LEU A 58 20.14 18.14 -0.68
CA LEU A 58 19.12 19.15 -0.40
C LEU A 58 19.79 20.51 -0.13
N SER A 59 20.29 21.12 -1.19
CA SER A 59 21.07 22.36 -1.15
C SER A 59 20.19 23.55 -0.78
N PRO A 60 20.72 24.53 0.00
CA PRO A 60 19.99 25.75 0.31
C PRO A 60 19.49 26.45 -0.95
N GLY A 61 18.25 26.91 -0.93
CA GLY A 61 17.55 27.57 -2.03
C GLY A 61 16.68 26.64 -2.88
N GLU A 62 17.16 25.46 -3.28
CA GLU A 62 16.43 24.57 -4.21
C GLU A 62 15.21 23.94 -3.54
N TRP A 63 15.39 23.49 -2.29
CA TRP A 63 14.35 22.78 -1.54
C TRP A 63 13.69 23.60 -0.44
N ASP A 64 14.24 24.76 -0.08
CA ASP A 64 13.89 25.49 1.15
C ASP A 64 12.40 25.85 1.25
N ALA A 65 11.81 26.28 0.13
CA ALA A 65 10.40 26.67 0.08
C ALA A 65 9.41 25.49 0.00
N ILE A 66 9.91 24.29 -0.31
CA ILE A 66 9.08 23.09 -0.45
C ILE A 66 8.84 22.50 0.94
N PRO A 67 7.57 22.26 1.33
CA PRO A 67 7.25 21.80 2.69
C PRO A 67 7.75 20.38 2.93
N TRP A 68 8.15 20.09 4.16
CA TRP A 68 8.41 18.73 4.61
C TRP A 68 7.11 17.95 4.81
N THR A 69 7.16 16.64 4.62
CA THR A 69 6.22 15.73 5.27
C THR A 69 6.37 15.82 6.79
N ASN A 70 5.42 15.26 7.53
CA ASN A 70 5.70 14.87 8.91
C ASN A 70 6.81 13.81 8.94
N ASP A 71 7.44 13.65 10.10
CA ASP A 71 8.42 12.60 10.33
C ASP A 71 7.79 11.21 10.13
N PHE A 72 8.59 10.28 9.63
CA PHE A 72 8.17 8.91 9.43
C PHE A 72 7.93 8.24 10.79
N VAL A 73 7.06 7.24 10.79
CA VAL A 73 6.68 6.45 11.97
C VAL A 73 6.89 4.97 11.69
N ASP A 74 6.83 4.11 12.70
CA ASP A 74 6.82 2.67 12.46
C ASP A 74 5.59 2.27 11.61
N ILE A 75 5.75 1.32 10.69
CA ILE A 75 4.69 0.86 9.80
C ILE A 75 3.47 0.32 10.56
N GLU A 76 3.65 -0.20 11.77
CA GLU A 76 2.58 -0.65 12.66
C GLU A 76 1.88 0.52 13.42
N GLY A 77 2.32 1.75 13.18
CA GLY A 77 1.85 2.97 13.85
C GLY A 77 2.22 3.00 15.33
N ASP A 78 1.32 3.53 16.15
CA ASP A 78 1.53 3.69 17.61
C ASP A 78 1.67 2.38 18.41
N LYS A 79 1.56 1.22 17.74
CA LYS A 79 1.84 -0.09 18.34
C LYS A 79 3.32 -0.29 18.67
N ARG A 80 4.20 0.49 18.04
CA ARG A 80 5.65 0.46 18.20
C ARG A 80 6.18 1.85 18.60
N PRO A 81 7.36 1.93 19.22
CA PRO A 81 8.00 3.21 19.48
C PRO A 81 8.25 3.99 18.19
N ALA A 82 8.31 5.32 18.30
CA ALA A 82 8.73 6.17 17.18
C ALA A 82 10.16 5.81 16.72
N PRO A 83 10.48 6.01 15.42
CA PRO A 83 11.83 5.85 14.89
C PRO A 83 12.87 6.61 15.71
N HIS A 84 14.03 5.99 15.90
CA HIS A 84 15.13 6.59 16.65
C HIS A 84 16.02 7.48 15.79
N PHE A 85 15.83 7.48 14.47
CA PHE A 85 16.46 8.41 13.54
C PHE A 85 15.41 9.14 12.72
N GLN A 86 15.47 10.46 12.69
CA GLN A 86 14.49 11.25 11.95
C GLN A 86 14.60 10.93 10.45
N THR A 87 13.45 10.71 9.83
CA THR A 87 13.30 10.58 8.37
C THR A 87 12.10 11.40 7.93
N ARG A 88 12.27 12.22 6.90
CA ARG A 88 11.20 13.06 6.32
C ARG A 88 11.50 13.35 4.86
N ALA A 89 10.45 13.59 4.08
CA ALA A 89 10.54 13.78 2.64
C ALA A 89 9.95 15.12 2.19
N LYS A 90 10.28 15.53 0.97
CA LYS A 90 9.72 16.65 0.23
C LYS A 90 9.26 16.17 -1.13
N MET A 91 8.18 16.77 -1.62
CA MET A 91 7.65 16.50 -2.96
C MET A 91 7.35 17.81 -3.66
N THR A 92 7.79 17.92 -4.92
CA THR A 92 7.46 19.06 -5.78
C THR A 92 7.36 18.57 -7.22
N TYR A 93 7.05 19.46 -8.16
CA TYR A 93 6.93 19.09 -9.56
C TYR A 93 7.21 20.24 -10.52
N ASP A 94 7.45 19.90 -11.78
CA ASP A 94 7.46 20.82 -12.91
C ASP A 94 6.62 20.27 -14.07
N ASP A 95 6.70 20.89 -15.25
CA ASP A 95 5.97 20.42 -16.42
C ASP A 95 6.41 19.03 -16.94
N ASN A 96 7.60 18.55 -16.55
CA ASN A 96 8.18 17.30 -17.04
C ASN A 96 7.95 16.12 -16.10
N GLY A 97 7.91 16.36 -14.79
CA GLY A 97 7.77 15.29 -13.82
C GLY A 97 7.68 15.74 -12.37
N MET A 98 7.70 14.74 -11.50
CA MET A 98 7.66 14.90 -10.05
C MET A 98 9.05 14.69 -9.46
N TYR A 99 9.38 15.49 -8.46
CA TYR A 99 10.63 15.44 -7.72
C TYR A 99 10.37 15.01 -6.29
N PHE A 100 11.24 14.16 -5.79
CA PHE A 100 11.26 13.66 -4.42
C PHE A 100 12.62 13.96 -3.81
N ALA A 101 12.62 14.36 -2.55
CA ALA A 101 13.84 14.42 -1.76
C ALA A 101 13.58 13.87 -0.37
N VAL A 102 14.48 13.06 0.15
CA VAL A 102 14.42 12.55 1.52
C VAL A 102 15.71 12.88 2.24
N LEU A 103 15.59 13.19 3.54
CA LEU A 103 16.71 13.31 4.46
C LEU A 103 16.52 12.29 5.59
N MET A 104 17.53 11.45 5.78
CA MET A 104 17.55 10.38 6.78
C MET A 104 18.74 10.61 7.72
N GLU A 105 18.47 10.86 9.00
CA GLU A 105 19.51 10.77 10.02
C GLU A 105 20.03 9.32 10.06
N GLU A 106 21.34 9.16 10.07
CA GLU A 106 21.98 7.84 10.09
C GLU A 106 23.40 7.98 10.64
N PRO A 107 23.67 7.49 11.86
CA PRO A 107 25.03 7.49 12.43
C PRO A 107 25.97 6.46 11.81
N HIS A 108 25.44 5.47 11.10
CA HIS A 108 26.20 4.38 10.48
C HIS A 108 25.67 4.09 9.09
N VAL A 109 26.16 4.84 8.09
CA VAL A 109 25.71 4.65 6.71
C VAL A 109 26.46 3.46 6.11
N TRP A 110 25.72 2.43 5.71
CA TRP A 110 26.27 1.23 5.10
C TRP A 110 25.38 0.72 3.98
N ALA A 111 26.00 0.07 3.00
CA ALA A 111 25.33 -0.61 1.89
C ALA A 111 26.32 -1.56 1.20
N THR A 112 25.84 -2.70 0.75
CA THR A 112 26.65 -3.80 0.20
C THR A 112 26.19 -4.28 -1.16
N ILE A 113 24.92 -4.04 -1.51
CA ILE A 113 24.31 -4.47 -2.76
C ILE A 113 24.69 -3.45 -3.85
N THR A 114 25.16 -3.97 -4.98
CA THR A 114 25.69 -3.16 -6.12
C THR A 114 25.08 -3.56 -7.46
N GLU A 115 24.34 -4.66 -7.49
CA GLU A 115 23.67 -5.16 -8.69
C GLU A 115 22.34 -4.43 -8.85
N HIS A 116 22.15 -3.78 -10.00
CA HIS A 116 20.89 -3.16 -10.40
C HIS A 116 19.78 -4.23 -10.45
N ASP A 117 18.58 -3.87 -10.02
CA ASP A 117 17.42 -4.78 -9.91
C ASP A 117 17.61 -5.99 -8.99
N ALA A 118 18.57 -5.89 -8.05
CA ALA A 118 18.64 -6.80 -6.93
C ALA A 118 17.59 -6.45 -5.87
N VAL A 119 17.26 -7.39 -4.99
CA VAL A 119 16.38 -7.14 -3.85
C VAL A 119 17.08 -6.23 -2.83
N ILE A 120 16.78 -4.93 -2.83
CA ILE A 120 17.58 -3.89 -2.16
C ILE A 120 17.36 -3.84 -0.64
N PHE A 121 16.18 -4.17 -0.12
CA PHE A 121 15.89 -4.15 1.34
C PHE A 121 16.80 -5.01 2.23
N HIS A 122 17.69 -5.81 1.63
CA HIS A 122 18.78 -6.47 2.36
C HIS A 122 19.95 -5.53 2.73
N ASP A 123 19.94 -4.27 2.29
CA ASP A 123 20.67 -3.15 2.89
C ASP A 123 19.71 -2.25 3.69
N ASN A 124 20.22 -1.18 4.30
CA ASN A 124 19.36 -0.02 4.58
C ASN A 124 19.03 0.66 3.24
N ASP A 125 17.77 1.01 3.04
CA ASP A 125 17.31 1.64 1.80
C ASP A 125 16.20 2.67 2.02
N PHE A 126 15.84 3.33 0.92
CA PHE A 126 14.70 4.22 0.83
C PHE A 126 13.82 3.82 -0.35
N GLU A 127 12.52 3.78 -0.11
CA GLU A 127 11.53 3.31 -1.07
C GLU A 127 10.49 4.41 -1.37
N ILE A 128 10.08 4.54 -2.63
CA ILE A 128 9.01 5.43 -3.10
C ILE A 128 7.90 4.57 -3.73
N PHE A 129 6.67 4.76 -3.27
CA PHE A 129 5.49 4.07 -3.78
C PHE A 129 4.50 5.04 -4.39
N LEU A 130 4.04 4.76 -5.62
CA LEU A 130 3.09 5.62 -6.34
C LEU A 130 1.90 4.82 -6.86
N ASN A 131 0.67 5.20 -6.49
CA ASN A 131 -0.56 4.79 -7.18
C ASN A 131 -1.26 6.03 -7.78
N PRO A 132 -0.91 6.40 -9.02
CA PRO A 132 -1.36 7.63 -9.69
C PRO A 132 -2.87 7.74 -9.85
N THR A 133 -3.54 6.62 -10.09
CA THR A 133 -4.97 6.55 -10.40
C THR A 133 -5.87 6.43 -9.15
N ASN A 134 -5.28 6.28 -7.96
CA ASN A 134 -6.01 6.09 -6.69
C ASN A 134 -7.08 4.97 -6.76
N ASP A 135 -6.74 3.88 -7.45
CA ASP A 135 -7.58 2.70 -7.68
C ASP A 135 -7.04 1.42 -7.01
N THR A 136 -5.88 1.53 -6.34
CA THR A 136 -5.08 0.47 -5.70
C THR A 136 -4.38 -0.53 -6.64
N HIS A 137 -4.41 -0.30 -7.94
CA HIS A 137 -3.81 -1.16 -8.96
C HIS A 137 -2.72 -0.41 -9.74
N ASN A 138 -1.92 -1.17 -10.49
CA ASN A 138 -0.90 -0.63 -11.40
C ASN A 138 -0.01 0.42 -10.71
N TYR A 139 0.45 0.08 -9.50
CA TYR A 139 1.28 0.98 -8.70
C TYR A 139 2.76 0.71 -8.97
N LEU A 140 3.55 1.76 -8.74
CA LEU A 140 4.96 1.83 -9.06
C LEU A 140 5.75 1.86 -7.76
N GLU A 141 6.94 1.28 -7.80
CA GLU A 141 7.84 1.15 -6.67
C GLU A 141 9.26 1.43 -7.15
N TYR A 142 10.02 2.16 -6.33
CA TYR A 142 11.42 2.47 -6.53
C TYR A 142 12.14 2.33 -5.19
N GLU A 143 13.20 1.54 -5.15
CA GLU A 143 14.08 1.34 -3.99
C GLU A 143 15.49 1.83 -4.32
N VAL A 144 16.19 2.37 -3.32
CA VAL A 144 17.58 2.76 -3.46
C VAL A 144 18.35 2.66 -2.14
N ASN A 145 19.52 2.04 -2.16
CA ASN A 145 20.42 2.00 -1.00
C ASN A 145 21.41 3.18 -0.99
N ALA A 146 22.22 3.27 0.06
CA ALA A 146 23.21 4.35 0.21
C ALA A 146 24.35 4.36 -0.84
N LEU A 147 24.48 3.31 -1.66
CA LEU A 147 25.39 3.28 -2.81
C LEU A 147 24.78 3.94 -4.07
N GLY A 148 23.48 4.23 -4.06
CA GLY A 148 22.74 4.59 -5.26
C GLY A 148 22.44 3.40 -6.16
N THR A 149 22.40 2.18 -5.60
CA THR A 149 21.94 1.00 -6.34
C THR A 149 20.43 0.99 -6.32
N GLU A 150 19.83 0.95 -7.51
CA GLU A 150 18.41 1.13 -7.73
C GLU A 150 17.73 -0.22 -8.03
N TRP A 151 16.46 -0.30 -7.67
CA TRP A 151 15.53 -1.31 -8.12
C TRP A 151 14.16 -0.69 -8.30
N ASP A 152 13.58 -0.81 -9.49
CA ASP A 152 12.23 -0.35 -9.76
C ASP A 152 11.30 -1.48 -10.20
N LEU A 153 10.04 -1.33 -9.80
CA LEU A 153 9.03 -2.35 -10.00
C LEU A 153 7.71 -1.75 -10.44
N PHE A 154 7.03 -2.52 -11.26
CA PHE A 154 5.63 -2.33 -11.56
C PHE A 154 4.81 -3.48 -10.98
N LEU A 155 3.78 -3.13 -10.19
CA LEU A 155 2.88 -4.09 -9.57
C LEU A 155 1.46 -3.85 -10.06
N THR A 156 0.88 -4.87 -10.68
CA THR A 156 -0.51 -4.81 -11.17
C THR A 156 -1.53 -4.59 -10.06
N ARG A 157 -1.24 -5.04 -8.82
CA ARG A 157 -2.10 -4.99 -7.63
C ARG A 157 -1.34 -5.43 -6.37
N PRO A 158 -1.94 -5.33 -5.17
CA PRO A 158 -1.29 -5.77 -3.93
C PRO A 158 -0.93 -7.25 -3.91
N TYR A 159 0.15 -7.64 -3.21
CA TYR A 159 0.59 -9.04 -3.08
C TYR A 159 -0.50 -10.01 -2.59
N ARG A 160 -1.36 -9.53 -1.68
CA ARG A 160 -2.53 -10.30 -1.17
C ARG A 160 -3.52 -10.70 -2.27
N ASP A 161 -3.50 -10.01 -3.42
CA ASP A 161 -4.39 -10.21 -4.57
C ASP A 161 -3.69 -10.90 -5.76
N ASN A 162 -2.53 -11.53 -5.50
CA ASN A 162 -1.72 -12.31 -6.44
C ASN A 162 -1.36 -11.52 -7.73
N PRO A 163 -0.45 -10.53 -7.64
CA PRO A 163 -0.10 -9.67 -8.74
C PRO A 163 0.80 -10.35 -9.76
N GLN A 164 0.83 -9.77 -10.96
CA GLN A 164 2.07 -9.78 -11.75
C GLN A 164 2.97 -8.66 -11.24
N VAL A 165 4.22 -9.02 -10.96
CA VAL A 165 5.30 -8.11 -10.58
C VAL A 165 6.30 -8.11 -11.73
N LEU A 166 6.57 -6.94 -12.29
CA LEU A 166 7.54 -6.76 -13.36
C LEU A 166 8.83 -6.21 -12.76
N ASN A 167 9.76 -7.10 -12.44
CA ASN A 167 11.07 -6.77 -11.85
C ASN A 167 12.07 -6.18 -12.85
N ASN A 168 11.76 -6.19 -14.14
CA ASN A 168 12.60 -5.70 -15.23
C ASN A 168 11.97 -4.49 -15.93
N TRP A 169 11.00 -3.88 -15.27
CA TRP A 169 10.33 -2.68 -15.73
C TRP A 169 11.06 -1.48 -15.15
N GLU A 170 11.22 -0.44 -15.96
CA GLU A 170 12.06 0.72 -15.61
C GLU A 170 11.27 2.02 -15.68
N PHE A 171 11.53 2.95 -14.77
CA PHE A 171 11.10 4.35 -14.89
C PHE A 171 11.90 5.04 -16.01
N ALA A 172 11.41 4.93 -17.25
CA ALA A 172 12.03 5.56 -18.40
C ALA A 172 12.27 7.07 -18.17
N GLY A 173 13.53 7.50 -18.26
CA GLY A 173 13.92 8.91 -18.10
C GLY A 173 14.02 9.41 -16.65
N MET A 174 13.90 8.52 -15.67
CA MET A 174 14.17 8.83 -14.26
C MET A 174 15.61 9.28 -14.06
N LYS A 175 15.81 10.07 -13.01
CA LYS A 175 17.13 10.41 -12.48
C LYS A 175 17.10 10.27 -10.97
N SER A 176 18.15 9.71 -10.39
CA SER A 176 18.35 9.75 -8.96
C SER A 176 19.78 10.16 -8.61
N ALA A 177 19.98 10.56 -7.36
CA ALA A 177 21.29 10.70 -6.79
C ALA A 177 21.24 10.54 -5.26
N VAL A 178 22.30 9.97 -4.70
CA VAL A 178 22.49 9.80 -3.27
C VAL A 178 23.65 10.66 -2.79
N TYR A 179 23.48 11.26 -1.61
CA TYR A 179 24.55 11.95 -0.90
C TYR A 179 24.67 11.43 0.53
N VAL A 180 25.90 11.19 0.97
CA VAL A 180 26.24 10.79 2.35
C VAL A 180 26.97 11.94 3.04
N ASP A 181 26.41 12.48 4.13
CA ASP A 181 27.10 13.40 5.04
C ASP A 181 27.84 12.58 6.11
N GLY A 182 28.96 12.00 5.67
CA GLY A 182 29.71 10.99 6.41
C GLY A 182 30.64 10.19 5.52
N THR A 183 30.96 8.97 5.95
CA THR A 183 31.86 8.02 5.28
C THR A 183 31.17 6.66 5.11
N LEU A 184 30.61 6.41 3.92
CA LEU A 184 29.93 5.15 3.61
C LEU A 184 30.79 3.92 3.94
N ASN A 185 30.19 2.93 4.62
CA ASN A 185 30.81 1.66 5.01
C ASN A 185 32.04 1.79 5.94
N ASN A 186 32.10 2.85 6.75
CA ASN A 186 33.18 3.03 7.72
C ASN A 186 32.69 2.87 9.18
N PRO A 187 32.80 1.69 9.79
CA PRO A 187 32.35 1.49 11.18
C PRO A 187 33.25 2.13 12.24
N LYS A 188 34.22 2.96 11.85
CA LYS A 188 35.17 3.62 12.78
C LYS A 188 34.79 5.05 13.12
N ASP A 189 33.88 5.65 12.37
CA ASP A 189 33.36 6.99 12.62
C ASP A 189 31.84 6.95 12.85
N THR A 190 31.27 8.15 12.93
CA THR A 190 29.84 8.36 13.10
C THR A 190 29.43 9.37 12.05
N ASP A 191 28.51 8.95 11.20
CA ASP A 191 27.93 9.75 10.13
C ASP A 191 26.82 10.65 10.70
N LYS A 192 26.30 11.55 9.88
CA LYS A 192 25.16 12.39 10.29
C LYS A 192 23.88 11.95 9.61
N SER A 193 23.95 11.74 8.31
CA SER A 193 22.79 11.51 7.47
C SER A 193 23.18 11.03 6.09
N TRP A 194 22.20 10.51 5.38
CA TRP A 194 22.24 10.41 3.92
C TRP A 194 20.92 10.93 3.35
N SER A 195 20.97 11.37 2.10
CA SER A 195 19.83 11.92 1.39
C SER A 195 19.77 11.37 -0.02
N VAL A 196 18.54 11.30 -0.53
CA VAL A 196 18.24 10.87 -1.89
C VAL A 196 17.41 11.94 -2.57
N GLU A 197 17.74 12.25 -3.81
CA GLU A 197 16.89 13.01 -4.72
C GLU A 197 16.48 12.14 -5.89
N VAL A 198 15.21 12.20 -6.28
CA VAL A 198 14.66 11.44 -7.41
C VAL A 198 13.79 12.35 -8.26
N PHE A 199 13.96 12.30 -9.58
CA PHE A 199 13.06 12.88 -10.56
C PHE A 199 12.42 11.76 -11.38
N ILE A 200 11.09 11.74 -11.43
CA ILE A 200 10.32 10.78 -12.20
C ILE A 200 9.47 11.52 -13.25
N PRO A 201 9.68 11.28 -14.56
CA PRO A 201 8.87 11.88 -15.61
C PRO A 201 7.38 11.56 -15.48
N TRP A 202 6.52 12.52 -15.81
CA TRP A 202 5.07 12.30 -15.76
C TRP A 202 4.60 11.17 -16.67
N THR A 203 5.27 10.96 -17.80
CA THR A 203 5.01 9.84 -18.71
C THR A 203 5.22 8.48 -18.05
N SER A 204 6.14 8.38 -17.09
CA SER A 204 6.42 7.15 -16.36
C SER A 204 5.45 6.98 -15.18
N VAL A 205 5.12 8.09 -14.49
CA VAL A 205 4.05 8.10 -13.47
C VAL A 205 2.72 7.65 -14.08
N PHE A 206 2.28 8.24 -15.18
CA PHE A 206 0.96 7.97 -15.79
C PHE A 206 0.98 6.96 -16.94
N GLN A 207 2.03 6.14 -17.07
CA GLN A 207 2.22 5.21 -18.20
C GLN A 207 1.03 4.26 -18.46
N MET A 208 0.26 3.91 -17.40
CA MET A 208 -0.90 3.02 -17.49
C MET A 208 -2.23 3.76 -17.65
N ASP A 209 -2.24 5.09 -17.50
CA ASP A 209 -3.45 5.90 -17.65
C ASP A 209 -3.53 6.45 -19.08
N ARG A 210 -4.30 5.72 -19.90
CA ARG A 210 -4.34 5.96 -21.35
C ARG A 210 -4.80 7.38 -21.68
N GLY A 211 -3.90 8.13 -22.32
CA GLY A 211 -4.16 9.50 -22.76
C GLY A 211 -3.88 10.55 -21.68
N LYS A 212 -3.36 10.14 -20.52
CA LYS A 212 -2.91 11.04 -19.47
C LYS A 212 -1.41 11.25 -19.56
N GLU A 213 -1.01 12.50 -19.70
CA GLU A 213 0.40 12.87 -19.82
C GLU A 213 0.97 13.49 -18.54
N LYS A 214 0.11 14.13 -17.72
CA LYS A 214 0.46 14.79 -16.46
C LYS A 214 -0.80 14.96 -15.58
N PRO A 215 -0.66 15.25 -14.27
CA PRO A 215 -1.83 15.41 -13.41
C PRO A 215 -2.53 16.75 -13.66
N GLU A 216 -3.81 16.80 -13.34
CA GLU A 216 -4.58 18.04 -13.30
C GLU A 216 -4.33 18.79 -11.97
N ILE A 217 -4.51 20.10 -11.98
CA ILE A 217 -4.49 20.88 -10.73
C ILE A 217 -5.64 20.43 -9.84
N GLY A 218 -5.34 20.16 -8.56
CA GLY A 218 -6.28 19.63 -7.58
C GLY A 218 -6.38 18.10 -7.60
N GLU A 219 -5.77 17.43 -8.58
CA GLU A 219 -5.72 15.97 -8.61
C GLU A 219 -4.91 15.41 -7.45
N GLN A 220 -5.31 14.23 -6.96
CA GLN A 220 -4.69 13.55 -5.83
C GLN A 220 -4.10 12.21 -6.24
N ILE A 221 -2.79 12.06 -6.04
CA ILE A 221 -2.05 10.82 -6.24
C ILE A 221 -1.83 10.16 -4.88
N ARG A 222 -1.81 8.83 -4.85
CA ARG A 222 -1.47 8.06 -3.65
C ARG A 222 0.04 7.85 -3.61
N VAL A 223 0.68 8.28 -2.52
CA VAL A 223 2.13 8.18 -2.34
C VAL A 223 2.46 7.62 -0.97
N ASN A 224 3.44 6.72 -0.88
CA ASN A 224 4.07 6.39 0.38
C ASN A 224 5.58 6.34 0.23
N PHE A 225 6.24 6.34 1.37
CA PHE A 225 7.67 6.17 1.49
C PHE A 225 7.96 5.14 2.56
N SER A 226 9.02 4.37 2.39
CA SER A 226 9.58 3.50 3.41
C SER A 226 11.07 3.78 3.55
N ARG A 227 11.56 3.65 4.77
CA ARG A 227 12.97 3.44 5.08
C ARG A 227 13.06 2.06 5.70
N VAL A 228 13.78 1.16 5.05
CA VAL A 228 14.19 -0.09 5.65
C VAL A 228 15.43 0.18 6.48
N GLU A 229 15.35 -0.17 7.77
CA GLU A 229 16.42 0.09 8.73
C GLU A 229 16.79 -1.18 9.49
N TRP A 230 18.04 -1.63 9.34
CA TRP A 230 18.57 -2.77 10.06
C TRP A 230 19.38 -2.35 11.27
N THR A 231 19.11 -2.98 12.40
CA THR A 231 20.03 -2.91 13.53
C THR A 231 21.33 -3.65 13.19
N THR A 232 22.46 -2.96 13.32
CA THR A 232 23.79 -3.53 13.07
C THR A 232 24.70 -3.39 14.30
N ASP A 233 25.72 -4.25 14.36
CA ASP A 233 26.85 -4.15 15.28
C ASP A 233 28.16 -4.27 14.46
N VAL A 234 29.27 -3.82 15.03
CA VAL A 234 30.58 -3.85 14.37
C VAL A 234 31.34 -5.11 14.79
N LYS A 235 31.57 -6.02 13.85
CA LYS A 235 32.40 -7.22 14.04
C LYS A 235 33.49 -7.27 12.99
N ASP A 236 34.74 -7.44 13.44
CA ASP A 236 35.93 -7.47 12.58
C ASP A 236 36.01 -6.30 11.59
N GLY A 237 35.58 -5.10 12.03
CA GLY A 237 35.58 -3.89 11.22
C GLY A 237 34.52 -3.86 10.12
N LYS A 238 33.43 -4.62 10.26
CA LYS A 238 32.29 -4.63 9.34
C LYS A 238 30.98 -4.54 10.09
N TYR A 239 29.97 -3.94 9.46
CA TYR A 239 28.59 -4.00 9.94
C TYR A 239 28.04 -5.43 9.79
N VAL A 240 27.45 -5.93 10.87
CA VAL A 240 26.77 -7.22 10.92
C VAL A 240 25.39 -7.00 11.51
N LYS A 241 24.35 -7.44 10.79
CA LYS A 241 22.97 -7.35 11.26
C LYS A 241 22.78 -8.14 12.55
N VAL A 242 22.08 -7.54 13.51
CA VAL A 242 21.74 -8.14 14.80
C VAL A 242 20.25 -7.95 15.09
N PRO A 243 19.67 -8.73 16.02
CA PRO A 243 18.29 -8.51 16.41
C PRO A 243 18.08 -7.13 17.02
N ILE A 244 16.87 -6.61 16.83
CA ILE A 244 16.37 -5.45 17.56
C ILE A 244 16.42 -5.74 19.07
N GLN A 245 16.78 -4.75 19.88
CA GLN A 245 16.86 -4.92 21.34
C GLN A 245 15.53 -5.45 21.90
N GLY A 246 15.60 -6.62 22.54
CA GLY A 246 14.43 -7.29 23.13
C GLY A 246 13.72 -8.28 22.19
N GLU A 247 14.22 -8.48 20.97
CA GLU A 247 13.71 -9.47 20.02
C GLU A 247 14.77 -10.55 19.72
N ASP A 248 14.33 -11.79 19.48
CA ASP A 248 15.23 -12.90 19.13
C ASP A 248 15.53 -12.95 17.62
N LYS A 249 14.59 -12.48 16.79
CA LYS A 249 14.68 -12.56 15.34
C LYS A 249 15.43 -11.35 14.78
N ILE A 250 16.41 -11.59 13.92
CA ILE A 250 17.00 -10.55 13.08
C ILE A 250 15.97 -10.17 12.02
N ARG A 251 15.52 -8.92 12.08
CA ARG A 251 14.61 -8.30 11.12
C ARG A 251 14.90 -6.81 11.05
N GLU A 252 14.43 -6.21 9.98
CA GLU A 252 14.40 -4.79 9.73
C GLU A 252 13.27 -4.08 10.50
N TYR A 253 13.46 -2.79 10.73
CA TYR A 253 12.36 -1.85 10.89
C TYR A 253 11.88 -1.39 9.52
N ASN A 254 10.59 -1.05 9.43
CA ASN A 254 10.01 -0.33 8.30
C ASN A 254 9.44 0.98 8.84
N TRP A 255 10.12 2.09 8.54
CA TRP A 255 9.67 3.41 8.95
C TRP A 255 9.08 4.13 7.76
N VAL A 256 7.84 4.59 7.87
CA VAL A 256 7.04 5.01 6.73
C VAL A 256 6.37 6.35 6.96
N TRP A 257 6.06 7.05 5.88
CA TRP A 257 5.28 8.29 5.97
C TRP A 257 3.81 8.02 6.31
N ALA A 258 3.20 7.01 5.67
CA ALA A 258 1.82 6.59 5.89
C ALA A 258 1.79 5.17 6.48
N PRO A 259 1.55 5.01 7.80
CA PRO A 259 1.52 3.70 8.45
C PRO A 259 0.30 2.89 7.97
N THR A 260 0.54 1.61 7.65
CA THR A 260 -0.53 0.67 7.26
C THR A 260 -1.08 -0.09 8.46
N GLY A 261 -0.42 -0.01 9.62
CA GLY A 261 -0.82 -0.65 10.88
C GLY A 261 -0.45 -2.13 11.00
N VAL A 262 0.22 -2.67 9.99
CA VAL A 262 0.74 -4.04 9.88
C VAL A 262 2.05 -3.99 9.09
N ILE A 263 2.94 -4.98 9.25
CA ILE A 263 4.19 -5.05 8.45
C ILE A 263 3.86 -5.50 7.01
N ASN A 264 3.31 -4.57 6.24
CA ASN A 264 2.96 -4.72 4.82
C ASN A 264 2.78 -3.32 4.21
N ILE A 265 3.76 -2.87 3.42
CA ILE A 265 3.71 -1.57 2.76
C ILE A 265 2.80 -1.56 1.53
N HIS A 266 2.59 -2.73 0.90
CA HIS A 266 1.80 -2.91 -0.32
C HIS A 266 0.29 -2.92 -0.03
N MET A 267 -0.17 -1.82 0.56
CA MET A 267 -1.56 -1.52 0.90
C MET A 267 -1.90 -0.11 0.40
N PRO A 268 -2.04 0.12 -0.92
CA PRO A 268 -2.19 1.46 -1.49
C PRO A 268 -3.39 2.27 -0.97
N GLU A 269 -4.42 1.57 -0.49
CA GLU A 269 -5.56 2.17 0.22
C GLU A 269 -5.19 2.86 1.56
N TYR A 270 -3.98 2.68 2.09
CA TYR A 270 -3.48 3.37 3.30
C TYR A 270 -2.44 4.46 3.02
N TRP A 271 -1.89 4.52 1.81
CA TRP A 271 -0.88 5.52 1.43
C TRP A 271 -1.35 6.97 1.57
N GLY A 272 -0.44 7.93 1.61
CA GLY A 272 -0.80 9.35 1.75
C GLY A 272 -1.46 9.91 0.49
N TYR A 273 -2.23 10.98 0.66
CA TYR A 273 -2.79 11.74 -0.46
C TYR A 273 -1.90 12.94 -0.80
N VAL A 274 -1.45 13.01 -2.04
CA VAL A 274 -0.64 14.13 -2.55
C VAL A 274 -1.46 14.92 -3.57
N GLN A 275 -1.89 16.13 -3.18
CA GLN A 275 -2.70 17.02 -4.01
C GLN A 275 -1.81 17.97 -4.83
N ILE A 276 -2.01 18.02 -6.15
CA ILE A 276 -1.27 18.92 -7.04
C ILE A 276 -1.80 20.35 -6.91
N SER A 277 -0.93 21.30 -6.59
CA SER A 277 -1.24 22.72 -6.46
C SER A 277 -0.82 23.50 -7.71
N ASP A 278 -1.56 24.53 -8.12
CA ASP A 278 -1.15 25.44 -9.19
C ASP A 278 -0.08 26.45 -8.76
N LYS A 279 0.14 26.59 -7.44
CA LYS A 279 1.06 27.56 -6.86
C LYS A 279 2.51 27.06 -6.88
N ILE A 280 3.42 28.03 -6.95
CA ILE A 280 4.85 27.85 -6.74
C ILE A 280 5.12 27.77 -5.23
N ALA A 281 6.00 26.86 -4.83
CA ALA A 281 6.39 26.71 -3.42
C ALA A 281 6.94 28.05 -2.88
N GLY A 282 6.43 28.49 -1.73
CA GLY A 282 6.82 29.77 -1.11
C GLY A 282 6.08 31.01 -1.63
N GLU A 283 5.29 30.92 -2.71
CA GLU A 283 4.54 32.05 -3.27
C GLU A 283 3.05 32.07 -2.87
N GLY A 284 2.64 31.16 -1.99
CA GLY A 284 1.31 31.14 -1.39
C GLY A 284 0.88 29.76 -0.94
N GLU A 285 -0.29 29.69 -0.32
CA GLU A 285 -0.81 28.44 0.26
C GLU A 285 -2.00 27.92 -0.53
N THR A 286 -2.03 26.60 -0.74
CA THR A 286 -3.18 25.89 -1.29
C THR A 286 -3.73 24.96 -0.21
N PRO A 287 -5.01 25.08 0.17
CA PRO A 287 -5.59 24.16 1.14
C PRO A 287 -5.71 22.77 0.51
N PHE A 288 -5.43 21.74 1.30
CA PHE A 288 -5.78 20.37 0.93
C PHE A 288 -7.31 20.20 0.97
N VAL A 289 -7.88 19.61 -0.07
CA VAL A 289 -9.33 19.40 -0.21
C VAL A 289 -9.62 17.91 -0.14
N LYS A 290 -10.23 17.42 0.94
CA LYS A 290 -10.63 16.00 1.04
C LYS A 290 -11.60 15.66 -0.10
N HIS A 291 -11.28 14.64 -0.89
CA HIS A 291 -12.18 14.19 -1.95
C HIS A 291 -13.44 13.55 -1.31
N PRO A 292 -14.66 13.93 -1.72
CA PRO A 292 -15.89 13.51 -1.04
C PRO A 292 -16.15 12.01 -1.08
N SER A 293 -15.54 11.30 -2.04
CA SER A 293 -15.73 9.85 -2.22
C SER A 293 -14.79 8.98 -1.39
N GLU A 294 -13.80 9.51 -0.67
CA GLU A 294 -12.82 8.64 0.02
C GLU A 294 -13.44 7.82 1.15
N GLU A 295 -14.47 8.34 1.84
CA GLU A 295 -15.22 7.56 2.82
C GLU A 295 -16.03 6.43 2.17
N THR A 296 -16.63 6.70 0.99
CA THR A 296 -17.31 5.69 0.17
C THR A 296 -16.36 4.58 -0.25
N LYS A 297 -15.17 4.94 -0.75
CA LYS A 297 -14.13 3.95 -1.12
C LYS A 297 -13.66 3.14 0.09
N TRP A 298 -13.57 3.77 1.26
CA TRP A 298 -13.16 3.08 2.48
C TRP A 298 -14.20 2.05 2.96
N ILE A 299 -15.50 2.37 2.85
CA ILE A 299 -16.58 1.39 3.12
C ILE A 299 -16.46 0.20 2.17
N LEU A 300 -16.31 0.46 0.86
CA LEU A 300 -16.12 -0.58 -0.16
C LEU A 300 -14.89 -1.44 0.14
N ARG A 301 -13.76 -0.83 0.52
CA ARG A 301 -12.54 -1.54 0.91
C ARG A 301 -12.74 -2.47 2.11
N ASN A 302 -13.47 -2.02 3.14
CA ASN A 302 -13.80 -2.88 4.27
C ASN A 302 -14.67 -4.06 3.86
N LEU A 303 -15.64 -3.86 2.97
CA LEU A 303 -16.45 -4.95 2.43
C LEU A 303 -15.61 -5.94 1.61
N TYR A 304 -14.59 -5.46 0.89
CA TYR A 304 -13.62 -6.32 0.20
C TYR A 304 -12.85 -7.22 1.19
N TYR A 305 -12.38 -6.67 2.31
CA TYR A 305 -11.72 -7.48 3.35
C TYR A 305 -12.66 -8.53 3.93
N ARG A 306 -13.91 -8.14 4.20
CA ARG A 306 -14.95 -9.05 4.70
C ARG A 306 -15.31 -10.13 3.68
N GLN A 307 -15.33 -9.82 2.39
CA GLN A 307 -15.50 -10.84 1.35
C GLN A 307 -14.37 -11.87 1.33
N ASN A 308 -13.13 -11.44 1.55
CA ASN A 308 -11.99 -12.36 1.60
C ASN A 308 -12.09 -13.28 2.82
N GLU A 309 -12.43 -12.75 4.00
CA GLU A 309 -12.67 -13.54 5.21
C GLU A 309 -13.87 -14.50 5.04
N PHE A 310 -14.96 -14.03 4.45
CA PHE A 310 -16.15 -14.83 4.18
C PHE A 310 -15.84 -15.98 3.22
N ALA A 311 -15.16 -15.71 2.10
CA ALA A 311 -14.77 -16.72 1.13
C ALA A 311 -13.80 -17.76 1.72
N ALA A 312 -12.83 -17.32 2.55
CA ALA A 312 -11.93 -18.23 3.25
C ALA A 312 -12.68 -19.15 4.22
N THR A 313 -13.79 -18.69 4.81
CA THR A 313 -14.58 -19.44 5.80
C THR A 313 -15.59 -20.38 5.17
N PHE A 314 -16.32 -19.92 4.14
CA PHE A 314 -17.47 -20.64 3.57
C PHE A 314 -17.20 -21.22 2.17
N GLY A 315 -16.07 -20.91 1.56
CA GLY A 315 -15.66 -21.43 0.24
C GLY A 315 -16.34 -20.77 -0.95
N HIS A 316 -17.10 -19.69 -0.74
CA HIS A 316 -17.72 -18.88 -1.78
C HIS A 316 -17.88 -17.42 -1.31
N TYR A 317 -18.07 -16.48 -2.24
CA TYR A 317 -18.36 -15.09 -1.90
C TYR A 317 -19.79 -14.92 -1.34
N ALA A 318 -19.96 -13.98 -0.43
CA ALA A 318 -21.28 -13.56 0.04
C ALA A 318 -22.02 -12.86 -1.11
N ASP A 319 -23.29 -13.19 -1.31
CA ASP A 319 -24.19 -12.55 -2.28
C ASP A 319 -25.18 -11.56 -1.63
N ASN A 320 -25.01 -11.33 -0.33
CA ASN A 320 -25.83 -10.44 0.48
C ASN A 320 -24.97 -9.57 1.39
N ILE A 321 -25.15 -8.25 1.30
CA ILE A 321 -24.42 -7.25 2.10
C ILE A 321 -24.63 -7.43 3.62
N ASN A 322 -25.75 -8.02 4.04
CA ASN A 322 -25.99 -8.29 5.46
C ASN A 322 -25.09 -9.41 6.00
N ASP A 323 -24.70 -10.38 5.16
CA ASP A 323 -23.76 -11.43 5.57
C ASP A 323 -22.34 -10.85 5.76
N LEU A 324 -22.05 -9.73 5.08
CA LEU A 324 -20.86 -8.90 5.29
C LEU A 324 -21.02 -7.87 6.42
N LYS A 325 -22.13 -7.90 7.17
CA LYS A 325 -22.41 -7.03 8.33
C LYS A 325 -22.19 -5.53 8.06
N ALA A 326 -22.57 -5.04 6.88
CA ALA A 326 -22.24 -3.67 6.44
C ALA A 326 -22.77 -2.54 7.33
N ASN A 327 -23.82 -2.79 8.11
CA ASN A 327 -24.34 -1.87 9.12
C ASN A 327 -23.35 -1.59 10.27
N GLU A 328 -22.28 -2.39 10.41
CA GLU A 328 -21.16 -2.11 11.32
C GLU A 328 -20.14 -1.13 10.72
N LEU A 329 -20.15 -0.94 9.40
CA LEU A 329 -19.20 -0.10 8.66
C LEU A 329 -19.75 1.29 8.35
N CYS A 330 -21.07 1.42 8.23
CA CYS A 330 -21.75 2.66 7.89
C CYS A 330 -23.19 2.70 8.43
N PRO A 331 -23.80 3.90 8.56
CA PRO A 331 -25.23 4.06 8.87
C PRO A 331 -26.13 3.19 7.97
N GLN A 332 -27.27 2.77 8.50
CA GLN A 332 -28.19 1.86 7.81
C GLN A 332 -28.69 2.45 6.48
N GLU A 333 -28.85 3.76 6.39
CA GLU A 333 -29.28 4.47 5.19
C GLU A 333 -28.26 4.36 4.05
N ILE A 334 -26.97 4.31 4.38
CA ILE A 334 -25.88 4.09 3.42
C ILE A 334 -25.79 2.61 3.09
N ALA A 335 -25.90 1.72 4.09
CA ALA A 335 -25.86 0.28 3.87
C ALA A 335 -26.97 -0.21 2.91
N ASN A 336 -28.16 0.40 2.96
CA ASN A 336 -29.29 0.10 2.07
C ASN A 336 -29.06 0.50 0.60
N GLN A 337 -28.02 1.30 0.31
CA GLN A 337 -27.66 1.72 -1.05
C GLN A 337 -26.58 0.84 -1.68
N LEU A 338 -26.01 -0.11 -0.91
CA LEU A 338 -25.02 -1.04 -1.43
C LEU A 338 -25.67 -2.05 -2.38
N GLU A 339 -25.08 -2.21 -3.56
CA GLU A 339 -25.42 -3.28 -4.49
C GLU A 339 -24.29 -4.31 -4.50
N ILE A 340 -24.64 -5.59 -4.53
CA ILE A 340 -23.68 -6.70 -4.65
C ILE A 340 -24.10 -7.63 -5.77
N HIS A 341 -23.14 -7.97 -6.62
CA HIS A 341 -23.30 -8.95 -7.69
C HIS A 341 -22.20 -10.00 -7.55
N THR A 342 -22.57 -11.27 -7.63
CA THR A 342 -21.63 -12.39 -7.49
C THR A 342 -21.72 -13.34 -8.68
N THR A 343 -20.60 -14.00 -8.93
CA THR A 343 -20.48 -15.18 -9.78
C THR A 343 -19.73 -16.26 -8.99
N PRO A 344 -19.56 -17.49 -9.50
CA PRO A 344 -18.79 -18.51 -8.80
C PRO A 344 -17.35 -18.13 -8.46
N SER A 345 -16.75 -17.16 -9.18
CA SER A 345 -15.33 -16.81 -9.04
C SER A 345 -15.06 -15.31 -8.89
N MET A 346 -16.07 -14.46 -8.86
CA MET A 346 -15.92 -13.00 -8.79
C MET A 346 -17.08 -12.35 -8.03
N TYR A 347 -16.86 -11.13 -7.55
CA TYR A 347 -17.91 -10.26 -7.07
C TYR A 347 -17.65 -8.81 -7.46
N GLU A 348 -18.70 -8.01 -7.46
CA GLU A 348 -18.67 -6.55 -7.53
C GLU A 348 -19.58 -6.00 -6.44
N ILE A 349 -19.09 -5.00 -5.71
CA ILE A 349 -19.89 -4.22 -4.75
C ILE A 349 -19.86 -2.77 -5.20
N SER A 350 -21.02 -2.11 -5.26
CA SER A 350 -21.11 -0.70 -5.62
C SER A 350 -21.79 0.14 -4.53
N LEU A 351 -21.38 1.41 -4.42
CA LEU A 351 -21.93 2.38 -3.48
C LEU A 351 -21.93 3.79 -4.11
N PRO A 352 -23.07 4.51 -4.11
CA PRO A 352 -23.10 5.93 -4.45
C PRO A 352 -22.34 6.79 -3.43
N ALA A 353 -21.49 7.70 -3.91
CA ALA A 353 -20.84 8.73 -3.12
C ALA A 353 -21.69 10.02 -3.03
N PRO A 354 -21.42 10.92 -2.07
CA PRO A 354 -22.19 12.16 -1.89
C PRO A 354 -22.21 13.11 -3.10
N ASP A 355 -21.20 13.01 -3.97
CA ASP A 355 -21.09 13.77 -5.23
C ASP A 355 -21.94 13.17 -6.38
N GLY A 356 -22.63 12.06 -6.12
CA GLY A 356 -23.44 11.33 -7.10
C GLY A 356 -22.64 10.36 -7.98
N THR A 357 -21.32 10.24 -7.77
CA THR A 357 -20.49 9.23 -8.44
C THR A 357 -20.76 7.86 -7.81
N VAL A 358 -21.04 6.83 -8.61
CA VAL A 358 -21.13 5.46 -8.10
C VAL A 358 -19.75 4.82 -8.15
N TRP A 359 -19.24 4.39 -7.01
CA TRP A 359 -17.95 3.70 -6.90
C TRP A 359 -18.17 2.20 -6.81
N ASN A 360 -17.28 1.43 -7.43
CA ASN A 360 -17.31 -0.02 -7.42
C ASN A 360 -16.01 -0.56 -6.83
N ILE A 361 -16.07 -1.72 -6.20
CA ILE A 361 -14.94 -2.56 -5.84
C ILE A 361 -15.20 -4.00 -6.28
N ARG A 362 -14.15 -4.73 -6.67
CA ARG A 362 -14.26 -6.13 -7.08
C ARG A 362 -13.30 -7.04 -6.30
N GLN A 363 -13.29 -8.32 -6.65
CA GLN A 363 -12.59 -9.38 -5.92
C GLN A 363 -11.06 -9.24 -5.82
N ASP A 364 -10.42 -8.50 -6.71
CA ASP A 364 -8.98 -8.18 -6.64
C ASP A 364 -8.71 -6.83 -5.94
N GLY A 365 -9.75 -6.19 -5.43
CA GLY A 365 -9.65 -4.92 -4.72
C GLY A 365 -9.58 -3.70 -5.62
N LEU A 366 -9.69 -3.79 -6.94
CA LEU A 366 -9.72 -2.59 -7.80
C LEU A 366 -10.91 -1.71 -7.41
N VAL A 367 -10.68 -0.41 -7.22
CA VAL A 367 -11.73 0.57 -6.93
C VAL A 367 -11.84 1.56 -8.08
N TRP A 368 -13.02 1.71 -8.67
CA TRP A 368 -13.20 2.60 -9.83
C TRP A 368 -14.58 3.26 -9.87
N PRO A 369 -14.71 4.44 -10.47
CA PRO A 369 -16.00 5.08 -10.67
C PRO A 369 -16.75 4.42 -11.84
N LYS A 370 -18.05 4.16 -11.69
CA LYS A 370 -18.92 3.76 -12.80
C LYS A 370 -19.08 4.95 -13.73
N LYS A 371 -18.56 4.84 -14.96
CA LYS A 371 -18.83 5.84 -16.00
C LYS A 371 -20.33 5.79 -16.33
N LYS A 372 -20.97 6.96 -16.29
CA LYS A 372 -22.38 7.11 -16.69
C LYS A 372 -22.59 6.75 -18.15
#